data_AF-A0A2S7URY7-F1
#
_entry.id   AF-A0A2S7URY7-F1
#
_cell.length_a   1.000
_cell.length_b   1.000
_cell.length_c   1.000
_cell.angle_alpha   90.00
_cell.angle_beta   90.00
_cell.angle_gamma   90.00
#
_symmetry.space_group_name_H-M   'P 1'
#
loop_
_entity.id
_entity.type
_entity.pdbx_description
1 polymer ?
#
loop_
_entity_poly.entity_id
_entity_poly.type
_entity_poly.pdbx_seq_one_letter_code
_entity_poly.pdbx_strand_id
1 'polypeptide(L)'
;MARINRDKKSSSSKRGKKKSGNLLAVVIMSTVAVLFGLIIYTFVTVSAEIIPRDKETLCRIDGQYNKHIILLDVTGVYSLIQHKTIRQAIENNVADLAVDEQLQLHFITSSVSDVVQPLMKVCNPGQGEDVDAFFGNANMIKKKWEQKLFRPLNEILTEFDSANTVAAKSPIFETIQMINNQSIKRSAEGTKTRFTIISDFIQHSDDYSFFKNNIENFWRSNYQHKVYTELKDVEMQLLFVRRNGREKYLGKIYLDFWKEYFTKAGSENVIIKRIEG
;
A
#
# COMPACT_ATOMS: atom_id res chain seq x y z
N MET A 1 52.47 46.23 -92.18
CA MET A 1 52.97 44.86 -92.41
C MET A 1 54.05 44.54 -91.38
N ALA A 2 53.82 43.61 -90.47
CA ALA A 2 54.82 42.73 -89.85
C ALA A 2 54.12 41.86 -88.78
N ARG A 3 54.16 40.54 -88.99
CA ARG A 3 53.71 39.46 -88.10
C ARG A 3 54.65 39.33 -86.90
N ILE A 4 54.13 39.00 -85.70
CA ILE A 4 54.71 37.98 -84.81
C ILE A 4 53.57 37.24 -84.08
N ASN A 5 53.82 35.97 -83.83
CA ASN A 5 52.94 34.81 -83.65
C ASN A 5 52.93 34.34 -82.18
N ARG A 6 52.06 33.35 -81.87
CA ARG A 6 52.12 32.38 -80.73
C ARG A 6 51.66 32.87 -79.35
N ASP A 7 50.98 32.10 -78.50
CA ASP A 7 50.72 30.66 -78.45
C ASP A 7 49.36 30.35 -77.76
N LYS A 8 48.68 29.32 -78.28
CA LYS A 8 47.53 28.65 -77.67
C LYS A 8 48.00 27.91 -76.40
N LYS A 9 47.37 28.16 -75.25
CA LYS A 9 47.52 27.31 -74.06
C LYS A 9 46.18 26.64 -73.73
N SER A 10 46.02 25.40 -74.17
CA SER A 10 45.00 24.49 -73.62
C SER A 10 45.46 24.04 -72.23
N SER A 11 44.71 24.36 -71.17
CA SER A 11 44.87 23.66 -69.90
C SER A 11 43.86 22.53 -69.82
N SER A 12 44.36 21.31 -70.00
CA SER A 12 43.68 20.06 -69.70
C SER A 12 43.27 19.98 -68.22
N SER A 13 42.04 19.54 -67.99
CA SER A 13 41.66 18.53 -66.98
C SER A 13 42.73 18.16 -65.94
N LYS A 14 42.45 18.46 -64.65
CA LYS A 14 42.59 17.50 -63.54
C LYS A 14 41.46 17.71 -62.53
N ARG A 15 40.31 17.11 -62.80
CA ARG A 15 39.24 16.90 -61.81
C ARG A 15 39.71 15.74 -60.90
N GLY A 16 40.45 16.06 -59.85
CA GLY A 16 40.89 15.10 -58.85
C GLY A 16 39.70 14.55 -58.07
N LYS A 17 39.41 13.26 -58.25
CA LYS A 17 38.52 12.47 -57.38
C LYS A 17 38.95 12.63 -55.92
N LYS A 18 38.07 13.11 -55.04
CA LYS A 18 38.11 12.82 -53.61
C LYS A 18 36.80 12.13 -53.21
N LYS A 19 36.72 10.83 -53.54
CA LYS A 19 35.58 9.93 -53.22
C LYS A 19 35.57 9.47 -51.74
N SER A 20 36.49 9.94 -50.90
CA SER A 20 36.64 9.45 -49.52
C SER A 20 35.81 10.18 -48.47
N GLY A 21 35.23 11.36 -48.78
CA GLY A 21 34.36 12.09 -47.84
C GLY A 21 32.97 11.47 -47.69
N ASN A 22 32.43 10.88 -48.76
CA ASN A 22 31.08 10.29 -48.76
C ASN A 22 31.01 8.95 -48.02
N LEU A 23 32.04 8.11 -48.13
CA LEU A 23 32.04 6.79 -47.49
C LEU A 23 32.13 6.92 -45.96
N LEU A 24 32.99 7.81 -45.46
CA LEU A 24 33.14 8.08 -44.04
C LEU A 24 31.85 8.68 -43.45
N ALA A 25 31.21 9.60 -44.16
CA ALA A 25 29.93 10.18 -43.75
C ALA A 25 28.81 9.13 -43.70
N VAL A 26 28.75 8.20 -44.67
CA VAL A 26 27.77 7.10 -44.68
C VAL A 26 28.01 6.13 -43.52
N VAL A 27 29.27 5.79 -43.23
CA VAL A 27 29.60 4.92 -42.09
C VAL A 27 29.23 5.58 -40.77
N ILE A 28 29.56 6.87 -40.58
CA ILE A 28 29.19 7.61 -39.35
C ILE A 28 27.67 7.68 -39.20
N MET A 29 26.94 8.05 -40.26
CA MET A 29 25.47 8.11 -40.23
C MET A 29 24.84 6.75 -39.93
N SER A 30 25.37 5.67 -40.52
CA SER A 30 24.90 4.30 -40.26
C SER A 30 25.15 3.91 -38.80
N THR A 31 26.33 4.22 -38.25
CA THR A 31 26.65 3.93 -36.84
C THR A 31 25.75 4.72 -35.90
N VAL A 32 25.51 6.00 -36.18
CA VAL A 32 24.59 6.83 -35.38
C VAL A 32 23.16 6.28 -35.45
N ALA A 33 22.68 5.89 -36.63
CA ALA A 33 21.35 5.29 -36.79
C ALA A 33 21.21 3.98 -36.01
N VAL A 34 22.24 3.12 -36.01
CA VAL A 34 22.26 1.87 -35.24
C VAL A 34 22.26 2.15 -33.73
N LEU A 35 23.09 3.11 -33.27
CA LEU A 35 23.11 3.51 -31.86
C LEU A 35 21.77 4.10 -31.42
N PHE A 36 21.15 4.93 -32.26
CA PHE A 36 19.84 5.51 -31.98
C PHE A 36 18.74 4.43 -31.96
N GLY A 37 18.79 3.47 -32.89
CA GLY A 37 17.90 2.31 -32.89
C GLY A 37 18.07 1.44 -31.65
N LEU A 38 19.31 1.22 -31.19
CA LEU A 38 19.60 0.53 -29.93
C LEU A 38 19.03 1.28 -28.72
N ILE A 39 19.19 2.60 -28.65
CA ILE A 39 18.64 3.43 -27.57
C ILE A 39 17.11 3.37 -27.56
N ILE A 40 16.46 3.46 -28.72
CA ILE A 40 15.00 3.33 -28.81
C ILE A 40 14.56 1.93 -28.40
N TYR A 41 15.25 0.89 -28.87
CA TYR A 41 14.94 -0.50 -28.54
C TYR A 41 15.08 -0.77 -27.04
N THR A 42 16.18 -0.34 -26.42
CA THR A 42 16.36 -0.48 -24.96
C THR A 42 15.36 0.36 -24.19
N PHE A 43 15.06 1.58 -24.63
CA PHE A 43 14.07 2.43 -23.99
C PHE A 43 12.65 1.82 -24.06
N VAL A 44 12.24 1.29 -25.21
CA VAL A 44 10.92 0.67 -25.40
C VAL A 44 10.82 -0.63 -24.60
N THR A 45 11.86 -1.46 -24.59
CA THR A 45 11.86 -2.72 -23.84
C THR A 45 11.85 -2.49 -22.32
N VAL A 46 12.64 -1.55 -21.81
CA VAL A 46 12.67 -1.19 -20.38
C VAL A 46 11.37 -0.49 -19.94
N SER A 47 10.81 0.39 -20.77
CA SER A 47 9.58 1.11 -20.43
C SER A 47 8.33 0.21 -20.46
N ALA A 48 8.37 -0.89 -21.23
CA ALA A 48 7.25 -1.83 -21.31
C ALA A 48 7.04 -2.65 -20.02
N GLU A 49 8.04 -2.73 -19.14
CA GLU A 49 7.94 -3.45 -17.86
C GLU A 49 7.37 -2.58 -16.72
N ILE A 50 7.20 -1.27 -16.93
CA ILE A 50 6.70 -0.36 -15.89
C ILE A 50 5.17 -0.37 -15.88
N ILE A 51 4.60 -1.04 -14.88
CA ILE A 51 3.16 -1.12 -14.73
C ILE A 51 2.61 0.23 -14.23
N PRO A 52 1.66 0.84 -14.96
CA PRO A 52 1.12 2.13 -14.59
C PRO A 52 0.40 2.06 -13.24
N ARG A 53 0.44 3.19 -12.53
CA ARG A 53 -0.17 3.36 -11.21
C ARG A 53 -1.29 4.37 -11.26
N ASP A 54 -2.30 4.14 -10.46
CA ASP A 54 -3.30 5.14 -10.14
C ASP A 54 -2.66 6.35 -9.46
N LYS A 55 -3.05 7.56 -9.85
CA LYS A 55 -2.39 8.79 -9.41
C LYS A 55 -2.73 9.18 -7.97
N GLU A 56 -3.86 8.71 -7.46
CA GLU A 56 -4.35 9.05 -6.14
C GLU A 56 -3.86 8.06 -5.09
N THR A 57 -4.08 6.78 -5.34
CA THR A 57 -3.76 5.67 -4.45
C THR A 57 -2.33 5.15 -4.64
N LEU A 58 -1.64 5.53 -5.71
CA LEU A 58 -0.30 5.02 -6.08
C LEU A 58 -0.23 3.51 -6.34
N CYS A 59 -1.38 2.83 -6.34
CA CYS A 59 -1.48 1.41 -6.56
C CYS A 59 -1.39 1.08 -8.04
N ARG A 60 -0.82 -0.08 -8.35
CA ARG A 60 -0.75 -0.58 -9.73
C ARG A 60 -2.17 -0.81 -10.27
N ILE A 61 -2.40 -0.45 -11.53
CA ILE A 61 -3.73 -0.56 -12.14
C ILE A 61 -4.13 -2.01 -12.45
N ASP A 62 -3.16 -2.93 -12.51
CA ASP A 62 -3.39 -4.36 -12.72
C ASP A 62 -4.01 -5.05 -11.48
N GLY A 63 -4.06 -4.37 -10.34
CA GLY A 63 -4.59 -4.91 -9.09
C GLY A 63 -3.68 -5.91 -8.39
N GLN A 64 -2.47 -6.15 -8.92
CA GLN A 64 -1.55 -7.18 -8.42
C GLN A 64 -0.62 -6.59 -7.37
N TYR A 65 -1.09 -6.57 -6.13
CA TYR A 65 -0.32 -6.13 -4.97
C TYR A 65 -0.85 -6.78 -3.68
N ASN A 66 0.02 -6.88 -2.67
CA ASN A 66 -0.34 -7.34 -1.33
C ASN A 66 -1.06 -6.24 -0.54
N LYS A 67 -1.71 -6.63 0.56
CA LYS A 67 -2.49 -5.71 1.39
C LYS A 67 -2.09 -5.79 2.85
N HIS A 68 -2.01 -4.63 3.49
CA HIS A 68 -1.98 -4.47 4.93
C HIS A 68 -3.18 -3.64 5.35
N ILE A 69 -4.14 -4.29 5.99
CA ILE A 69 -5.33 -3.63 6.53
C ILE A 69 -5.10 -3.38 8.02
N ILE A 70 -5.29 -2.13 8.45
CA ILE A 70 -5.24 -1.73 9.85
C ILE A 70 -6.63 -1.27 10.25
N LEU A 71 -7.18 -1.86 11.31
CA LEU A 71 -8.46 -1.50 11.90
C LEU A 71 -8.25 -1.03 13.33
N LEU A 72 -8.54 0.26 13.59
CA LEU A 72 -8.42 0.87 14.91
C LEU A 72 -9.80 1.13 15.50
N ASP A 73 -10.06 0.62 16.69
CA ASP A 73 -11.27 0.92 17.42
C ASP A 73 -11.21 2.33 18.01
N VAL A 74 -12.15 3.21 17.66
CA VAL A 74 -12.23 4.58 18.20
C VAL A 74 -13.51 4.82 19.01
N THR A 75 -14.20 3.75 19.42
CA THR A 75 -15.51 3.82 20.10
C THR A 75 -15.43 4.22 21.57
N GLY A 76 -14.26 4.53 22.08
CA GLY A 76 -14.09 4.99 23.45
C GLY A 76 -12.71 5.57 23.70
N VAL A 77 -12.53 6.09 24.90
CA VAL A 77 -11.39 6.94 25.25
C VAL A 77 -10.13 6.12 25.51
N TYR A 78 -9.00 6.63 25.01
CA TYR A 78 -7.66 6.12 25.30
C TYR A 78 -6.90 7.06 26.23
N SER A 79 -6.00 6.51 27.04
CA SER A 79 -5.06 7.33 27.81
C SER A 79 -4.02 7.99 26.89
N LEU A 80 -3.34 9.04 27.36
CA LEU A 80 -2.24 9.68 26.62
C LEU A 80 -1.13 8.68 26.25
N ILE A 81 -0.88 7.70 27.11
CA ILE A 81 0.13 6.66 26.86
C ILE A 81 -0.37 5.73 25.75
N GLN A 82 -1.64 5.32 25.81
CA GLN A 82 -2.24 4.46 24.80
C GLN A 82 -2.28 5.12 23.42
N HIS A 83 -2.64 6.41 23.33
CA HIS A 83 -2.55 7.15 22.07
C HIS A 83 -1.15 7.06 21.46
N LYS A 84 -0.10 7.33 22.26
CA LYS A 84 1.29 7.23 21.81
C LYS A 84 1.66 5.81 21.37
N THR A 85 1.30 4.79 22.15
CA THR A 85 1.64 3.39 21.83
C THR A 85 0.89 2.90 20.58
N ILE A 86 -0.38 3.28 20.40
CA ILE A 86 -1.18 2.96 19.21
C ILE A 86 -0.59 3.65 17.98
N ARG A 87 -0.29 4.94 18.07
CA ARG A 87 0.36 5.71 17.00
C ARG A 87 1.67 5.06 16.59
N GLN A 88 2.56 4.79 17.54
CA GLN A 88 3.84 4.11 17.30
C GLN A 88 3.62 2.74 16.64
N ALA A 89 2.63 1.96 17.09
CA ALA A 89 2.33 0.68 16.49
C ALA A 89 1.91 0.83 15.01
N ILE A 90 1.05 1.79 14.68
CA ILE A 90 0.63 2.05 13.29
C ILE A 90 1.82 2.52 12.46
N GLU A 91 2.61 3.48 12.95
CA GLU A 91 3.81 3.99 12.27
C GLU A 91 4.82 2.87 11.98
N ASN A 92 5.03 1.95 12.92
CA ASN A 92 5.90 0.78 12.72
C ASN A 92 5.33 -0.16 11.63
N ASN A 93 4.02 -0.42 11.62
CA ASN A 93 3.40 -1.23 10.56
C ASN A 93 3.57 -0.56 9.19
N VAL A 94 3.47 0.77 9.13
CA VAL A 94 3.62 1.55 7.90
C VAL A 94 5.08 1.59 7.41
N ALA A 95 6.04 1.65 8.34
CA ALA A 95 7.47 1.55 8.01
C ALA A 95 7.84 0.16 7.45
N ASP A 96 7.16 -0.89 7.90
CA ASP A 96 7.34 -2.29 7.45
C ASP A 96 6.59 -2.63 6.15
N LEU A 97 5.93 -1.67 5.49
CA LEU A 97 5.24 -1.92 4.21
C LEU A 97 6.25 -2.23 3.11
N ALA A 98 6.06 -3.34 2.41
CA ALA A 98 6.82 -3.63 1.19
C ALA A 98 6.47 -2.63 0.09
N VAL A 99 7.37 -2.45 -0.89
CA VAL A 99 7.05 -1.69 -2.11
C VAL A 99 5.83 -2.32 -2.77
N ASP A 100 4.92 -1.48 -3.25
CA ASP A 100 3.60 -1.84 -3.81
C ASP A 100 2.56 -2.39 -2.85
N GLU A 101 2.92 -2.69 -1.60
CA GLU A 101 1.94 -3.13 -0.61
C GLU A 101 0.94 -2.01 -0.31
N GLN A 102 -0.34 -2.34 -0.37
CA GLN A 102 -1.43 -1.42 -0.11
C GLN A 102 -1.72 -1.32 1.39
N LEU A 103 -1.58 -0.13 1.93
CA LEU A 103 -2.14 0.23 3.23
C LEU A 103 -3.62 0.57 3.09
N GLN A 104 -4.44 0.00 3.97
CA GLN A 104 -5.81 0.45 4.22
C GLN A 104 -5.97 0.73 5.72
N LEU A 105 -6.39 1.94 6.08
CA LEU A 105 -6.69 2.29 7.47
C LEU A 105 -8.19 2.49 7.63
N HIS A 106 -8.78 1.80 8.60
CA HIS A 106 -10.18 1.87 8.95
C HIS A 106 -10.34 2.13 10.44
N PHE A 107 -11.44 2.79 10.81
CA PHE A 107 -11.87 2.90 12.20
C PHE A 107 -13.10 2.02 12.47
N ILE A 108 -13.17 1.45 13.67
CA ILE A 108 -14.45 0.93 14.20
C ILE A 108 -15.15 2.12 14.86
N THR A 109 -16.34 2.47 14.38
CA THR A 109 -17.22 3.50 14.95
C THR A 109 -18.52 2.88 15.47
N SER A 110 -19.47 3.68 15.97
CA SER A 110 -20.81 3.14 16.30
C SER A 110 -21.62 2.68 15.10
N SER A 111 -21.23 3.02 13.87
CA SER A 111 -21.95 2.68 12.65
C SER A 111 -21.05 1.95 11.65
N VAL A 112 -21.45 0.73 11.28
CA VAL A 112 -20.72 -0.08 10.28
C VAL A 112 -20.71 0.60 8.90
N SER A 113 -21.67 1.49 8.63
CA SER A 113 -21.71 2.28 7.38
C SER A 113 -20.49 3.16 7.19
N ASP A 114 -19.87 3.61 8.28
CA ASP A 114 -18.73 4.53 8.23
C ASP A 114 -17.47 3.82 7.73
N VAL A 115 -17.45 2.48 7.85
CA VAL A 115 -16.31 1.63 7.47
C VAL A 115 -16.37 1.22 5.99
N VAL A 116 -17.44 1.60 5.28
CA VAL A 116 -17.66 1.29 3.86
C VAL A 116 -16.53 1.82 2.96
N GLN A 117 -15.84 2.87 3.39
CA GLN A 117 -14.63 3.34 2.74
C GLN A 117 -13.50 3.46 3.77
N PRO A 118 -12.26 3.07 3.42
CA PRO A 118 -11.12 3.34 4.27
C PRO A 118 -10.87 4.84 4.42
N LEU A 119 -10.36 5.24 5.58
CA LEU A 119 -9.89 6.61 5.83
C LEU A 119 -8.72 6.97 4.91
N MET A 120 -7.88 5.99 4.61
CA MET A 120 -6.85 6.08 3.58
C MET A 120 -6.63 4.73 2.91
N LYS A 121 -6.37 4.78 1.61
CA LYS A 121 -5.98 3.64 0.79
C LYS A 121 -4.86 4.07 -0.14
N VAL A 122 -3.66 3.55 0.10
CA VAL A 122 -2.46 3.96 -0.64
C VAL A 122 -1.48 2.79 -0.73
N CYS A 123 -0.86 2.60 -1.88
CA CYS A 123 0.25 1.65 -2.04
C CYS A 123 1.58 2.34 -1.77
N ASN A 124 2.48 1.66 -1.07
CA ASN A 124 3.80 2.17 -0.77
C ASN A 124 4.59 2.38 -2.09
N PRO A 125 4.95 3.62 -2.46
CA PRO A 125 5.75 3.88 -3.67
C PRO A 125 7.24 3.56 -3.49
N GLY A 126 7.67 3.15 -2.28
CA GLY A 126 9.07 3.03 -1.88
C GLY A 126 9.61 4.32 -1.28
N GLN A 127 10.82 4.24 -0.69
CA GLN A 127 11.52 5.37 -0.05
C GLN A 127 12.55 6.05 -0.98
N GLY A 128 12.77 5.50 -2.18
CA GLY A 128 13.78 5.99 -3.12
C GLY A 128 15.19 5.45 -2.87
N GLU A 129 15.38 4.65 -1.81
CA GLU A 129 16.65 3.97 -1.49
C GLU A 129 16.89 2.75 -2.40
N ASP A 130 15.82 2.10 -2.87
CA ASP A 130 15.86 0.94 -3.76
C ASP A 130 16.01 1.29 -5.26
N VAL A 131 16.36 2.55 -5.57
CA VAL A 131 16.34 3.06 -6.93
C VAL A 131 17.77 3.21 -7.42
N ASP A 132 18.18 2.32 -8.32
CA ASP A 132 19.44 2.48 -9.06
C ASP A 132 19.50 3.89 -9.65
N ALA A 133 20.55 4.63 -9.28
CA ALA A 133 20.76 6.05 -9.58
C ALA A 133 20.70 6.42 -11.08
N PHE A 134 20.64 5.42 -11.96
CA PHE A 134 20.65 5.55 -13.41
C PHE A 134 19.26 5.69 -14.04
N PHE A 135 18.17 5.25 -13.37
CA PHE A 135 16.84 5.15 -14.01
C PHE A 135 15.65 5.75 -13.25
N GLY A 136 15.76 6.02 -11.95
CA GLY A 136 14.64 6.58 -11.18
C GLY A 136 14.97 7.86 -10.42
N ASN A 137 14.02 8.81 -10.41
CA ASN A 137 14.15 10.04 -9.64
C ASN A 137 13.76 9.77 -8.18
N ALA A 138 14.74 9.36 -7.36
CA ALA A 138 14.56 9.07 -5.94
C ALA A 138 13.83 10.22 -5.19
N ASN A 139 14.10 11.48 -5.55
CA ASN A 139 13.41 12.64 -4.97
C ASN A 139 11.90 12.64 -5.27
N MET A 140 11.48 12.20 -6.46
CA MET A 140 10.04 12.09 -6.78
C MET A 140 9.35 10.98 -6.00
N ILE A 141 10.02 9.84 -5.78
CA ILE A 141 9.48 8.72 -5.00
C ILE A 141 9.31 9.13 -3.54
N LYS A 142 10.35 9.69 -2.94
CA LYS A 142 10.29 10.24 -1.58
C LYS A 142 9.18 11.28 -1.43
N LYS A 143 9.06 12.21 -2.37
CA LYS A 143 7.98 13.21 -2.37
C LYS A 143 6.59 12.56 -2.43
N LYS A 144 6.39 11.50 -3.21
CA LYS A 144 5.12 10.77 -3.26
C LYS A 144 4.84 10.08 -1.92
N TRP A 145 5.83 9.40 -1.35
CA TRP A 145 5.70 8.76 -0.04
C TRP A 145 5.29 9.78 1.04
N GLU A 146 5.99 10.91 1.11
CA GLU A 146 5.68 11.98 2.07
C GLU A 146 4.28 12.56 1.88
N GLN A 147 3.89 12.85 0.63
CA GLN A 147 2.64 13.57 0.33
C GLN A 147 1.39 12.71 0.32
N LYS A 148 1.49 11.43 -0.07
CA LYS A 148 0.34 10.54 -0.27
C LYS A 148 0.18 9.50 0.83
N LEU A 149 1.24 9.21 1.59
CA LEU A 149 1.21 8.20 2.63
C LEU A 149 1.50 8.82 4.00
N PHE A 150 2.67 9.40 4.23
CA PHE A 150 3.06 9.87 5.56
C PHE A 150 2.20 11.02 6.08
N ARG A 151 2.03 12.09 5.30
CA ARG A 151 1.26 13.27 5.74
C ARG A 151 -0.23 12.93 5.97
N PRO A 152 -0.95 12.28 5.04
CA PRO A 152 -2.35 11.90 5.27
C PRO A 152 -2.51 10.97 6.48
N LEU A 153 -1.60 10.01 6.67
CA LEU A 153 -1.60 9.17 7.87
C LEU A 153 -1.46 10.01 9.14
N ASN A 154 -0.49 10.93 9.18
CA ASN A 154 -0.27 11.76 10.35
C ASN A 154 -1.45 12.68 10.65
N GLU A 155 -2.15 13.18 9.63
CA GLU A 155 -3.40 13.95 9.80
C GLU A 155 -4.48 13.09 10.47
N ILE A 156 -4.72 11.88 9.97
CA ILE A 156 -5.69 10.92 10.55
C ILE A 156 -5.34 10.60 12.00
N LEU A 157 -4.06 10.32 12.29
CA LEU A 157 -3.62 9.99 13.64
C LEU A 157 -3.68 11.20 14.60
N THR A 158 -3.53 12.42 14.08
CA THR A 158 -3.66 13.64 14.90
C THR A 158 -5.12 13.91 15.28
N GLU A 159 -6.06 13.62 14.37
CA GLU A 159 -7.49 13.64 14.68
C GLU A 159 -7.83 12.59 15.73
N PHE A 160 -7.31 11.36 15.58
CA PHE A 160 -7.44 10.30 16.58
C PHE A 160 -6.92 10.73 17.95
N ASP A 161 -5.75 11.34 18.04
CA ASP A 161 -5.17 11.81 19.31
C ASP A 161 -6.00 12.89 20.00
N SER A 162 -6.82 13.61 19.23
CA SER A 162 -7.73 14.65 19.74
C SER A 162 -9.12 14.10 20.07
N ALA A 163 -9.43 12.86 19.68
CA ALA A 163 -10.73 12.26 19.87
C ALA A 163 -10.93 11.85 21.33
N ASN A 164 -12.01 12.36 21.95
CA ASN A 164 -12.37 12.03 23.32
C ASN A 164 -13.85 11.61 23.42
N THR A 165 -14.34 10.93 22.40
CA THR A 165 -15.74 10.50 22.30
C THR A 165 -15.90 9.08 22.80
N VAL A 166 -17.02 8.83 23.49
CA VAL A 166 -17.47 7.49 23.85
C VAL A 166 -18.68 7.19 22.99
N ALA A 167 -18.57 6.15 22.17
CA ALA A 167 -19.66 5.70 21.33
C ALA A 167 -20.55 4.71 22.11
N ALA A 168 -21.84 4.68 21.78
CA ALA A 168 -22.78 3.75 22.42
C ALA A 168 -22.57 2.28 21.98
N LYS A 169 -21.84 2.04 20.89
CA LYS A 169 -21.64 0.73 20.26
C LYS A 169 -20.22 0.58 19.74
N SER A 170 -19.73 -0.66 19.75
CA SER A 170 -18.52 -1.13 19.05
C SER A 170 -18.85 -2.43 18.30
N PRO A 171 -19.37 -2.35 17.06
CA PRO A 171 -19.75 -3.49 16.23
C PRO A 171 -18.50 -4.09 15.54
N ILE A 172 -17.62 -4.69 16.33
CA ILE A 172 -16.31 -5.22 15.89
C ILE A 172 -16.48 -6.32 14.84
N PHE A 173 -17.33 -7.32 15.10
CA PHE A 173 -17.53 -8.43 14.17
C PHE A 173 -18.12 -7.97 12.83
N GLU A 174 -19.12 -7.09 12.88
CA GLU A 174 -19.76 -6.55 11.69
C GLU A 174 -18.78 -5.71 10.86
N THR A 175 -17.91 -4.97 11.54
CA THR A 175 -16.87 -4.17 10.89
C THR A 175 -15.86 -5.06 10.17
N ILE A 176 -15.41 -6.13 10.81
CA ILE A 176 -14.51 -7.13 10.20
C ILE A 176 -15.20 -7.77 8.98
N GLN A 177 -16.46 -8.14 9.08
CA GLN A 177 -17.23 -8.72 7.98
C GLN A 177 -17.34 -7.75 6.79
N MET A 178 -17.59 -6.46 7.06
CA MET A 178 -17.65 -5.42 6.05
C MET A 178 -16.33 -5.28 5.29
N ILE A 179 -15.23 -5.16 6.03
CA ILE A 179 -13.87 -5.06 5.45
C ILE A 179 -13.54 -6.29 4.62
N ASN A 180 -13.88 -7.49 5.10
CA ASN A 180 -13.67 -8.72 4.35
C ASN A 180 -14.38 -8.69 2.99
N ASN A 181 -15.67 -8.30 2.97
CA ASN A 181 -16.47 -8.28 1.76
C ASN A 181 -16.04 -7.19 0.77
N GLN A 182 -15.52 -6.06 1.25
CA GLN A 182 -15.17 -4.92 0.41
C GLN A 182 -13.72 -4.91 -0.04
N SER A 183 -12.81 -5.45 0.77
CA SER A 183 -11.38 -5.39 0.51
C SER A 183 -10.81 -6.77 0.22
N ILE A 184 -10.95 -7.71 1.14
CA ILE A 184 -10.21 -8.99 1.09
C ILE A 184 -10.76 -9.89 -0.03
N LYS A 185 -12.08 -10.12 -0.08
CA LYS A 185 -12.72 -10.95 -1.12
C LYS A 185 -12.63 -10.37 -2.54
N ARG A 186 -12.33 -9.08 -2.66
CA ARG A 186 -12.17 -8.39 -3.96
C ARG A 186 -10.72 -8.30 -4.40
N SER A 187 -9.79 -8.95 -3.70
CA SER A 187 -8.38 -8.99 -4.08
C SER A 187 -8.17 -9.89 -5.30
N ALA A 188 -7.08 -9.63 -6.03
CA ALA A 188 -6.64 -10.53 -7.07
C ALA A 188 -6.24 -11.89 -6.46
N GLU A 189 -6.30 -12.94 -7.28
CA GLU A 189 -5.82 -14.26 -6.87
C GLU A 189 -4.33 -14.19 -6.50
N GLY A 190 -3.94 -14.82 -5.39
CA GLY A 190 -2.57 -14.79 -4.89
C GLY A 190 -2.18 -13.54 -4.08
N THR A 191 -3.09 -12.56 -3.91
CA THR A 191 -2.86 -11.42 -3.00
C THR A 191 -2.68 -11.90 -1.57
N LYS A 192 -1.51 -11.64 -0.98
CA LYS A 192 -1.28 -11.84 0.45
C LYS A 192 -1.90 -10.69 1.24
N THR A 193 -2.57 -11.00 2.35
CA THR A 193 -3.22 -10.00 3.20
C THR A 193 -2.78 -10.16 4.65
N ARG A 194 -2.26 -9.07 5.23
CA ARG A 194 -2.06 -8.92 6.67
C ARG A 194 -3.15 -8.03 7.23
N PHE A 195 -3.73 -8.41 8.36
CA PHE A 195 -4.82 -7.68 9.00
C PHE A 195 -4.51 -7.42 10.48
N THR A 196 -4.16 -6.17 10.79
CA THR A 196 -3.88 -5.68 12.13
C THR A 196 -5.11 -5.04 12.74
N ILE A 197 -5.60 -5.54 13.87
CA ILE A 197 -6.74 -5.00 14.60
C ILE A 197 -6.26 -4.47 15.95
N ILE A 198 -6.60 -3.22 16.24
CA ILE A 198 -6.23 -2.50 17.47
C ILE A 198 -7.52 -2.14 18.19
N SER A 199 -7.84 -2.85 19.28
CA SER A 199 -9.11 -2.69 19.99
C SER A 199 -9.00 -3.21 21.42
N ASP A 200 -9.96 -2.86 22.27
CA ASP A 200 -10.21 -3.58 23.53
C ASP A 200 -10.87 -4.96 23.29
N PHE A 201 -11.30 -5.21 22.04
CA PHE A 201 -11.96 -6.42 21.59
C PHE A 201 -13.27 -6.74 22.34
N ILE A 202 -13.99 -5.70 22.77
CA ILE A 202 -15.25 -5.83 23.48
C ILE A 202 -16.43 -5.58 22.52
N GLN A 203 -16.96 -6.67 21.94
CA GLN A 203 -18.11 -6.59 21.05
C GLN A 203 -19.32 -5.95 21.75
N HIS A 204 -19.87 -4.90 21.12
CA HIS A 204 -21.14 -4.31 21.51
C HIS A 204 -21.92 -3.74 20.31
N SER A 205 -22.98 -4.43 19.94
CA SER A 205 -23.94 -4.04 18.90
C SER A 205 -25.38 -4.18 19.41
N ASP A 206 -26.35 -3.87 18.55
CA ASP A 206 -27.77 -4.13 18.85
C ASP A 206 -28.07 -5.63 18.97
N ASP A 207 -27.44 -6.45 18.11
CA ASP A 207 -27.73 -7.88 18.02
C ASP A 207 -26.97 -8.71 19.07
N TYR A 208 -25.77 -8.28 19.46
CA TYR A 208 -24.93 -9.01 20.41
C TYR A 208 -23.98 -8.11 21.19
N SER A 209 -23.77 -8.47 22.45
CA SER A 209 -22.93 -7.73 23.37
C SER A 209 -22.25 -8.65 24.38
N PHE A 210 -20.94 -8.46 24.56
CA PHE A 210 -20.16 -9.11 25.62
C PHE A 210 -20.45 -8.55 27.03
N PHE A 211 -21.25 -7.48 27.14
CA PHE A 211 -21.75 -7.00 28.44
C PHE A 211 -22.96 -7.81 28.93
N LYS A 212 -23.74 -8.35 27.99
CA LYS A 212 -25.01 -9.03 28.28
C LYS A 212 -24.92 -10.55 28.24
N ASN A 213 -23.84 -11.09 27.65
CA ASN A 213 -23.69 -12.52 27.39
C ASN A 213 -22.35 -13.04 27.92
N ASN A 214 -22.34 -14.29 28.37
CA ASN A 214 -21.09 -15.03 28.56
C ASN A 214 -20.42 -15.25 27.21
N ILE A 215 -19.09 -15.20 27.18
CA ILE A 215 -18.32 -15.28 25.94
C ILE A 215 -18.59 -16.58 25.16
N GLU A 216 -18.74 -17.69 25.88
CA GLU A 216 -19.04 -19.01 25.31
C GLU A 216 -20.39 -19.08 24.58
N ASN A 217 -21.36 -18.23 24.96
CA ASN A 217 -22.68 -18.21 24.33
C ASN A 217 -22.60 -17.79 22.86
N PHE A 218 -21.54 -17.09 22.44
CA PHE A 218 -21.34 -16.66 21.07
C PHE A 218 -21.43 -17.85 20.12
N TRP A 219 -20.72 -18.95 20.42
CA TRP A 219 -20.62 -20.13 19.57
C TRP A 219 -21.94 -20.86 19.33
N ARG A 220 -22.95 -20.65 20.18
CA ARG A 220 -24.28 -21.27 20.07
C ARG A 220 -25.35 -20.30 19.58
N SER A 221 -24.97 -19.04 19.36
CA SER A 221 -25.91 -17.99 19.01
C SER A 221 -26.20 -17.95 17.51
N ASN A 222 -27.41 -17.52 17.14
CA ASN A 222 -27.72 -17.16 15.75
C ASN A 222 -26.84 -15.99 15.26
N TYR A 223 -26.38 -15.16 16.19
CA TYR A 223 -25.49 -14.04 15.88
C TYR A 223 -24.16 -14.50 15.28
N GLN A 224 -23.55 -15.58 15.77
CA GLN A 224 -22.32 -16.12 15.20
C GLN A 224 -22.46 -16.47 13.71
N HIS A 225 -23.62 -16.99 13.30
CA HIS A 225 -23.90 -17.27 11.89
C HIS A 225 -24.06 -15.98 11.08
N LYS A 226 -24.69 -14.95 11.66
CA LYS A 226 -24.89 -13.64 11.03
C LYS A 226 -23.57 -12.93 10.73
N VAL A 227 -22.62 -12.99 11.67
CA VAL A 227 -21.32 -12.31 11.53
C VAL A 227 -20.20 -13.22 11.03
N TYR A 228 -20.55 -14.41 10.55
CA TYR A 228 -19.59 -15.33 9.97
C TYR A 228 -18.77 -14.63 8.88
N THR A 229 -17.46 -14.79 8.98
CA THR A 229 -16.48 -14.15 8.10
C THR A 229 -15.42 -15.18 7.76
N GLU A 230 -15.18 -15.39 6.46
CA GLU A 230 -14.09 -16.22 5.97
C GLU A 230 -12.87 -15.35 5.69
N LEU A 231 -11.76 -15.60 6.37
CA LEU A 231 -10.51 -14.86 6.34
C LEU A 231 -9.37 -15.80 5.90
N LYS A 232 -9.62 -16.56 4.83
CA LYS A 232 -8.68 -17.53 4.27
C LYS A 232 -7.37 -16.86 3.87
N ASP A 233 -6.24 -17.46 4.27
CA ASP A 233 -4.89 -17.02 3.93
C ASP A 233 -4.60 -15.55 4.37
N VAL A 234 -5.26 -15.10 5.44
CA VAL A 234 -5.03 -13.80 6.08
C VAL A 234 -4.17 -13.98 7.32
N GLU A 235 -3.08 -13.23 7.40
CA GLU A 235 -2.24 -13.14 8.61
C GLU A 235 -2.85 -12.11 9.58
N MET A 236 -3.31 -12.57 10.74
CA MET A 236 -3.96 -11.71 11.72
C MET A 236 -2.99 -11.25 12.81
N GLN A 237 -3.00 -9.95 13.09
CA GLN A 237 -2.32 -9.37 14.25
C GLN A 237 -3.31 -8.63 15.15
N LEU A 238 -3.52 -9.15 16.36
CA LEU A 238 -4.46 -8.58 17.33
C LEU A 238 -3.68 -7.81 18.39
N LEU A 239 -3.86 -6.49 18.43
CA LEU A 239 -3.27 -5.60 19.42
C LEU A 239 -4.35 -5.23 20.46
N PHE A 240 -4.35 -5.95 21.58
CA PHE A 240 -5.30 -5.73 22.66
C PHE A 240 -4.95 -4.49 23.47
N VAL A 241 -5.85 -3.51 23.49
CA VAL A 241 -5.71 -2.31 24.29
C VAL A 241 -6.47 -2.47 25.61
N ARG A 242 -5.84 -2.08 26.71
CA ARG A 242 -6.49 -2.10 28.03
C ARG A 242 -7.46 -0.93 28.18
N ARG A 243 -8.63 -1.19 28.77
CA ARG A 243 -9.51 -0.12 29.26
C ARG A 243 -9.67 -0.23 30.77
N ASN A 244 -9.53 0.91 31.45
CA ASN A 244 -9.75 1.00 32.90
C ASN A 244 -11.19 0.57 33.23
N GLY A 245 -11.34 -0.34 34.20
CA GLY A 245 -12.64 -0.90 34.59
C GLY A 245 -13.18 -1.98 33.64
N ARG A 246 -12.41 -2.39 32.63
CA ARG A 246 -12.75 -3.44 31.66
C ARG A 246 -11.72 -4.57 31.65
N GLU A 247 -10.85 -4.66 32.67
CA GLU A 247 -9.73 -5.61 32.73
C GLU A 247 -10.15 -7.07 32.58
N LYS A 248 -11.38 -7.42 32.98
CA LYS A 248 -11.93 -8.78 32.80
C LYS A 248 -11.88 -9.25 31.34
N TYR A 249 -12.03 -8.32 30.38
CA TYR A 249 -12.02 -8.62 28.94
C TYR A 249 -10.61 -8.88 28.38
N LEU A 250 -9.55 -8.65 29.17
CA LEU A 250 -8.18 -9.04 28.85
C LEU A 250 -7.80 -10.42 29.40
N GLY A 251 -8.72 -11.08 30.11
CA GLY A 251 -8.52 -12.41 30.67
C GLY A 251 -8.27 -13.44 29.57
N LYS A 252 -7.57 -14.53 29.93
CA LYS A 252 -7.17 -15.59 29.00
C LYS A 252 -8.34 -16.11 28.16
N ILE A 253 -9.53 -16.26 28.75
CA ILE A 253 -10.73 -16.74 28.06
C ILE A 253 -11.12 -15.85 26.86
N TYR A 254 -10.97 -14.53 26.95
CA TYR A 254 -11.29 -13.62 25.84
C TYR A 254 -10.19 -13.63 24.77
N LEU A 255 -8.92 -13.73 25.18
CA LEU A 255 -7.80 -13.88 24.22
C LEU A 255 -7.92 -15.18 23.42
N ASP A 256 -8.21 -16.28 24.11
CA ASP A 256 -8.40 -17.60 23.50
C ASP A 256 -9.62 -17.57 22.57
N PHE A 257 -10.72 -16.94 22.99
CA PHE A 257 -11.91 -16.78 22.16
C PHE A 257 -11.60 -16.08 20.84
N TRP A 258 -10.91 -14.93 20.86
CA TRP A 258 -10.59 -14.21 19.62
C TRP A 258 -9.60 -14.99 18.75
N LYS A 259 -8.62 -15.66 19.37
CA LYS A 259 -7.72 -16.57 18.64
C LYS A 259 -8.51 -17.68 17.94
N GLU A 260 -9.42 -18.32 18.65
CA GLU A 260 -10.27 -19.40 18.12
C GLU A 260 -11.20 -18.88 17.01
N TYR A 261 -11.79 -17.69 17.17
CA TYR A 261 -12.62 -17.05 16.15
C TYR A 261 -11.88 -16.89 14.83
N PHE A 262 -10.70 -16.26 14.83
CA PHE A 262 -9.94 -16.05 13.60
C PHE A 262 -9.36 -17.36 13.04
N THR A 263 -8.98 -18.31 13.90
CA THR A 263 -8.56 -19.65 13.44
C THR A 263 -9.70 -20.38 12.72
N LYS A 264 -10.92 -20.36 13.28
CA LYS A 264 -12.11 -20.95 12.64
C LYS A 264 -12.56 -20.19 11.39
N ALA A 265 -12.25 -18.90 11.29
CA ALA A 265 -12.47 -18.09 10.09
C ALA A 265 -11.52 -18.46 8.94
N GLY A 266 -10.48 -19.28 9.19
CA GLY A 266 -9.54 -19.73 8.17
C GLY A 266 -8.25 -18.90 8.06
N SER A 267 -7.97 -18.03 9.03
CA SER A 267 -6.72 -17.26 9.06
C SER A 267 -5.49 -18.16 9.12
N GLU A 268 -4.45 -17.82 8.35
CA GLU A 268 -3.21 -18.59 8.27
C GLU A 268 -2.45 -18.57 9.60
N ASN A 269 -2.40 -17.41 10.24
CA ASN A 269 -1.74 -17.19 11.51
C ASN A 269 -2.51 -16.15 12.33
N VAL A 270 -2.48 -16.28 13.66
CA VAL A 270 -3.09 -15.33 14.59
C VAL A 270 -2.10 -15.00 15.70
N ILE A 271 -1.53 -13.79 15.62
CA ILE A 271 -0.60 -13.25 16.59
C ILE A 271 -1.36 -12.31 17.53
N ILE A 272 -1.23 -12.51 18.84
CA ILE A 272 -1.83 -11.65 19.85
C ILE A 272 -0.72 -10.92 20.59
N LYS A 273 -0.84 -9.60 20.69
CA LYS A 273 0.01 -8.75 21.55
C LYS A 273 -0.89 -7.87 22.41
N ARG A 274 -0.41 -7.54 23.61
CA ARG A 274 -1.06 -6.55 24.47
C ARG A 274 -0.32 -5.23 24.29
N ILE A 275 -1.08 -4.14 24.13
CA ILE A 275 -0.55 -2.79 24.15
C ILE A 275 -0.44 -2.36 25.61
N GLU A 276 0.78 -2.03 26.03
CA GLU A 276 1.04 -1.45 27.34
C GLU A 276 0.68 0.05 27.34
N GLY A 277 0.00 0.48 28.40
CA GLY A 277 -0.47 1.85 28.58
C GLY A 277 -1.65 1.97 29.52
#